data_AF-A0A397W4T6-F1
#
_entry.id   AF-A0A397W4T6-F1
#
_cell.length_a   1.000
_cell.length_b   1.000
_cell.length_c   1.000
_cell.angle_alpha   90.00
_cell.angle_beta   90.00
_cell.angle_gamma   90.00
#
_symmetry.space_group_name_H-M   'P 1'
#
loop_
_entity.id
_entity.type
_entity.pdbx_description
1 polymer ?
#
loop_
_entity_poly.entity_id
_entity_poly.type
_entity_poly.pdbx_seq_one_letter_code
_entity_poly.pdbx_strand_id
1 'polypeptide(L)'
;MKKCWDASPDNRPDIESFIKELGDVITKHNKLQNCELRKLIACESSMHIPSIERKSSSIYNFKKLPEPRNATAEEIEDYHSNSMKVFEISYSDFI
;
A
#
# COMPACT_ATOMS: atom_id res chain seq x y z
N MET A 1 2.34 5.68 6.57
CA MET A 1 1.13 5.69 5.73
C MET A 1 -0.05 6.42 6.36
N LYS A 2 -0.49 6.12 7.60
CA LYS A 2 -1.65 6.82 8.22
C LYS A 2 -1.59 8.36 8.17
N LYS A 3 -0.42 8.94 8.40
CA LYS A 3 -0.20 10.39 8.38
C LYS A 3 -0.22 11.02 6.96
N CYS A 4 -0.05 10.23 5.91
CA CYS A 4 0.07 10.73 4.53
C CYS A 4 -1.28 11.10 3.89
N TRP A 5 -2.40 10.67 4.48
CA TRP A 5 -3.76 10.90 3.99
C TRP A 5 -4.61 11.68 5.01
N ASP A 6 -3.94 12.47 5.86
CA ASP A 6 -4.63 13.38 6.77
C ASP A 6 -5.43 14.41 5.95
N ALA A 7 -6.65 14.69 6.40
CA ALA A 7 -7.53 15.65 5.73
C ALA A 7 -6.90 17.05 5.73
N SER A 8 -6.19 17.41 6.80
CA SER A 8 -5.49 18.68 6.90
C SER A 8 -4.11 18.57 6.22
N PRO A 9 -3.79 19.42 5.23
CA PRO A 9 -2.49 19.40 4.57
C PRO A 9 -1.32 19.55 5.55
N ASP A 10 -1.49 20.39 6.58
CA ASP A 10 -0.44 20.69 7.58
C ASP A 10 -0.06 19.49 8.46
N ASN A 11 -0.96 18.52 8.60
CA ASN A 11 -0.71 17.29 9.36
C ASN A 11 0.01 16.22 8.53
N ARG A 12 0.10 16.42 7.20
CA ARG A 12 0.81 15.49 6.32
C ARG A 12 2.31 15.69 6.51
N PRO A 13 3.10 14.61 6.57
CA PRO A 13 4.54 14.75 6.61
C PRO A 13 5.02 15.40 5.32
N ASP A 14 5.93 16.35 5.47
CA ASP A 14 6.70 16.88 4.35
C ASP A 14 7.48 15.75 3.64
N ILE A 15 7.75 15.96 2.35
CA ILE A 15 8.43 14.97 1.51
C ILE A 15 9.83 14.63 2.02
N GLU A 16 10.59 15.61 2.52
CA GLU A 16 11.93 15.38 3.07
C GLU A 16 11.84 14.57 4.37
N SER A 17 10.87 14.91 5.22
CA SER A 17 10.61 14.15 6.45
C SER A 17 10.24 12.69 6.15
N PHE A 18 9.42 12.46 5.13
CA PHE A 18 9.03 11.10 4.72
C PHE A 18 10.21 10.31 4.16
N ILE A 19 11.02 10.92 3.29
CA ILE A 19 12.22 10.28 2.72
C ILE A 19 13.21 9.88 3.83
N LYS A 20 13.40 10.74 4.83
CA LYS A 20 14.25 10.45 5.99
C LYS A 20 13.75 9.26 6.78
N GLU A 21 12.46 9.23 7.14
CA GLU A 21 11.86 8.09 7.85
C GLU A 21 12.02 6.78 7.05
N LEU A 22 11.80 6.83 5.74
CA LEU A 22 11.97 5.67 4.86
C LEU A 22 13.42 5.20 4.82
N GLY A 23 14.38 6.13 4.73
CA GLY A 23 15.81 5.84 4.78
C GLY A 23 16.22 5.15 6.10
N ASP A 24 15.67 5.57 7.23
CA ASP A 24 15.92 4.95 8.53
C ASP A 24 15.40 3.51 8.59
N VAL A 25 14.19 3.28 8.05
CA VAL A 25 13.58 1.95 7.97
C VAL A 25 14.41 1.02 7.08
N ILE A 26 14.79 1.47 5.88
CA ILE A 26 15.62 0.70 4.94
C ILE A 26 16.98 0.39 5.59
N THR A 27 17.61 1.38 6.22
CA THR A 27 18.90 1.20 6.88
C THR A 27 18.82 0.17 8.01
N LYS A 28 17.77 0.25 8.84
CA LYS A 28 17.55 -0.72 9.93
C LYS A 28 17.27 -2.12 9.39
N HIS A 29 16.45 -2.23 8.34
CA HIS A 29 16.15 -3.50 7.69
C HIS A 29 17.42 -4.14 7.10
N ASN A 30 18.22 -3.36 6.37
CA ASN A 30 19.48 -3.82 5.81
C ASN A 30 20.46 -4.26 6.90
N LYS A 31 20.57 -3.51 8.01
CA LYS A 31 21.42 -3.91 9.15
C LYS A 31 20.95 -5.24 9.76
N LEU A 32 19.64 -5.43 9.93
CA LEU A 32 19.07 -6.66 10.44
C LEU A 32 19.34 -7.84 9.49
N GLN A 33 19.04 -7.68 8.19
CA GLN A 33 19.32 -8.71 7.18
C GLN A 33 20.81 -9.05 7.10
N ASN A 34 21.70 -8.06 7.16
CA ASN A 34 23.14 -8.32 7.18
C ASN A 34 23.59 -9.02 8.47
N CYS A 35 22.93 -8.77 9.61
CA CYS A 35 23.19 -9.52 10.84
C CYS A 35 22.67 -10.95 10.76
N GLU A 36 21.47 -11.17 10.22
CA GLU A 36 20.88 -12.48 10.00
C GLU A 36 21.70 -13.29 9.00
N LEU A 37 22.12 -12.67 7.88
CA LEU A 37 23.00 -13.29 6.90
C LEU A 37 24.37 -13.64 7.51
N ARG A 38 24.96 -12.76 8.32
CA ARG A 38 26.20 -13.08 9.04
C ARG A 38 26.05 -14.24 10.02
N LYS A 39 24.91 -14.33 10.71
CA LYS A 39 24.59 -15.47 11.60
C LYS A 39 24.38 -16.76 10.80
N LEU A 40 23.70 -16.69 9.65
CA LEU A 40 23.55 -17.82 8.73
C LEU A 40 24.91 -18.27 8.23
N ILE A 41 25.75 -17.38 7.69
CA ILE A 41 27.12 -17.70 7.23
C ILE A 41 27.97 -18.31 8.37
N ALA A 42 27.86 -17.77 9.59
CA ALA A 42 28.56 -18.32 10.74
C ALA A 42 28.08 -19.75 11.11
N CYS A 43 26.78 -20.05 10.91
CA CYS A 43 26.21 -21.38 11.08
C CYS A 43 26.36 -22.30 9.83
N GLU A 44 26.50 -21.73 8.63
CA GLU A 44 26.52 -22.41 7.32
C GLU A 44 27.88 -22.98 6.93
N SER A 45 28.90 -22.91 7.80
CA SER A 45 30.01 -23.85 7.74
C SER A 45 29.55 -25.34 7.82
N SER A 46 28.24 -25.59 8.02
CA SER A 46 27.65 -26.93 8.09
C SER A 46 26.45 -27.26 7.16
N MET A 47 25.73 -26.35 6.47
CA MET A 47 24.47 -26.77 5.78
C MET A 47 24.09 -26.06 4.48
N HIS A 48 23.41 -26.84 3.63
CA HIS A 48 22.95 -26.60 2.25
C HIS A 48 21.87 -25.51 2.11
N ILE A 49 22.06 -24.61 1.15
CA ILE A 49 21.13 -23.50 0.83
C ILE A 49 19.85 -24.05 0.18
N PRO A 50 18.64 -23.81 0.73
CA PRO A 50 17.39 -24.23 0.09
C PRO A 50 17.00 -23.31 -1.07
N SER A 51 16.47 -23.91 -2.14
CA SER A 51 15.90 -23.23 -3.31
C SER A 51 14.76 -22.27 -2.91
N ILE A 52 14.81 -21.03 -3.40
CA ILE A 52 13.77 -20.02 -3.17
C ILE A 52 12.58 -20.31 -4.10
N GLU A 53 11.51 -20.87 -3.55
CA GLU A 53 10.23 -21.02 -4.25
C GLU A 53 9.59 -19.65 -4.53
N ARG A 54 9.33 -19.36 -5.82
CA ARG A 54 8.60 -18.16 -6.23
C ARG A 54 7.11 -18.32 -5.94
N LYS A 55 6.61 -17.61 -4.94
CA LYS A 55 5.16 -17.49 -4.66
C LYS A 55 4.56 -16.41 -5.56
N SER A 56 3.45 -16.71 -6.24
CA SER A 56 2.63 -15.71 -6.94
C SER A 56 1.56 -15.15 -5.99
N SER A 57 1.24 -13.85 -6.12
CA SER A 57 0.12 -13.22 -5.41
C SER A 57 -1.19 -13.43 -6.17
N SER A 58 -2.31 -13.64 -5.46
CA SER A 58 -3.66 -13.68 -6.06
C SER A 58 -4.22 -12.29 -6.30
N ILE A 59 -5.07 -12.14 -7.33
CA ILE A 59 -5.87 -10.92 -7.55
C ILE A 59 -6.99 -10.86 -6.50
N TYR A 60 -7.13 -9.73 -5.81
CA TYR A 60 -8.20 -9.49 -4.84
C TYR A 60 -9.31 -8.63 -5.46
N ASN A 61 -10.53 -9.15 -5.51
CA ASN A 61 -11.72 -8.43 -6.02
C ASN A 61 -12.45 -7.74 -4.85
N PHE A 62 -12.49 -6.41 -4.84
CA PHE A 62 -13.25 -5.64 -3.87
C PHE A 62 -14.75 -5.71 -4.18
N LYS A 63 -15.57 -6.18 -3.23
CA LYS A 63 -17.03 -6.29 -3.40
C LYS A 63 -17.77 -4.97 -3.17
N LYS A 64 -17.36 -4.19 -2.16
CA LYS A 64 -17.94 -2.89 -1.81
C LYS A 64 -16.81 -1.98 -1.33
N LEU A 65 -16.71 -0.80 -1.94
CA LEU A 65 -15.75 0.21 -1.50
C LEU A 65 -16.27 0.88 -0.21
N PRO A 66 -15.37 1.29 0.70
CA PRO A 66 -15.75 2.08 1.88
C PRO A 66 -16.24 3.47 1.47
N GLU A 67 -17.03 4.12 2.33
CA GLU A 67 -17.50 5.48 2.09
C GLU A 67 -16.34 6.50 2.01
N PRO A 68 -16.46 7.54 1.16
CA PRO A 68 -15.46 8.59 1.06
C PRO A 68 -15.35 9.34 2.40
N ARG A 69 -14.16 9.36 3.00
CA ARG A 69 -13.92 10.02 4.30
C ARG A 69 -13.43 11.46 4.20
N ASN A 70 -13.03 11.89 3.01
CA ASN A 70 -12.38 13.16 2.75
C ASN A 70 -13.21 14.08 1.83
N ALA A 71 -14.50 13.77 1.66
CA ALA A 71 -15.42 14.54 0.83
C ALA A 71 -16.32 15.41 1.71
N THR A 72 -16.71 16.57 1.19
CA THR A 72 -17.73 17.43 1.81
C THR A 72 -19.10 16.77 1.79
N ALA A 73 -20.04 17.24 2.62
CA ALA A 73 -21.39 16.67 2.67
C ALA A 73 -22.09 16.70 1.30
N GLU A 74 -21.87 17.77 0.53
CA GLU A 74 -22.39 17.95 -0.83
C GLU A 74 -21.79 16.93 -1.81
N GLU A 75 -20.47 16.73 -1.79
CA GLU A 75 -19.80 15.73 -2.62
C GLU A 75 -20.20 14.28 -2.27
N ILE A 76 -20.48 14.01 -1.00
CA ILE A 76 -20.99 12.71 -0.54
C ILE A 76 -22.43 12.48 -1.04
N GLU A 77 -23.28 13.50 -0.95
CA GLU A 77 -24.66 13.44 -1.44
C GLU A 77 -24.71 13.22 -2.97
N ASP A 78 -23.84 13.90 -3.72
CA ASP A 78 -23.66 13.69 -5.16
C ASP A 78 -23.14 12.29 -5.48
N TYR A 79 -22.22 11.75 -4.69
CA TYR A 79 -21.73 10.37 -4.86
C TYR A 79 -22.86 9.35 -4.69
N HIS A 80 -23.65 9.47 -3.63
CA HIS A 80 -24.77 8.55 -3.38
C HIS A 80 -25.92 8.71 -4.39
N SER A 81 -26.11 9.93 -4.91
CA SER A 81 -27.12 10.22 -5.93
C SER A 81 -26.71 9.74 -7.33
N ASN A 82 -25.40 9.82 -7.67
CA ASN A 82 -24.87 9.40 -8.98
C ASN A 82 -24.40 7.94 -9.03
N SER A 83 -24.10 7.28 -7.90
CA SER A 83 -23.67 5.88 -7.91
C SER A 83 -24.75 4.94 -8.47
N MET A 84 -26.02 5.36 -8.49
CA MET A 84 -27.09 4.62 -9.16
C MET A 84 -27.07 4.75 -10.68
N LYS A 85 -26.53 5.85 -11.24
CA LYS A 85 -26.50 6.10 -12.69
C LYS A 85 -25.29 5.49 -13.40
N VAL A 86 -24.14 5.39 -12.72
CA VAL A 86 -22.87 4.98 -13.35
C VAL A 86 -22.82 3.47 -13.67
N PHE A 87 -23.68 2.63 -13.06
CA PHE A 87 -23.76 1.20 -13.39
C PHE A 87 -24.63 0.88 -14.61
N GLU A 88 -25.27 1.87 -15.24
CA GLU A 88 -26.08 1.69 -16.46
C GLU A 88 -25.39 2.21 -17.73
N ILE A 89 -24.06 2.19 -17.82
CA ILE A 89 -23.41 2.35 -19.13
C ILE A 89 -23.52 1.00 -19.86
N SER A 90 -24.53 0.89 -20.71
CA SER A 90 -24.71 -0.25 -21.61
C SER A 90 -23.63 -0.22 -22.69
N TYR A 91 -23.12 -1.40 -23.08
CA TYR A 91 -22.16 -1.56 -24.19
C TYR A 91 -22.66 -0.97 -25.53
N SER A 92 -23.94 -0.64 -25.63
CA SER A 92 -24.56 0.06 -26.77
C SER A 92 -24.15 1.52 -26.91
N ASP A 93 -23.62 2.17 -25.86
CA ASP A 93 -23.29 3.60 -25.89
C ASP A 93 -21.95 3.89 -26.60
N PHE A 94 -21.28 2.84 -27.08
CA PHE A 94 -20.00 2.90 -27.78
C PHE A 94 -20.04 2.36 -29.21
N ILE A 95 -21.23 2.21 -29.82
CA ILE A 95 -21.41 1.89 -31.25
C ILE A 95 -22.13 3.03 -31.96
#